data_AF-A0A7V1Q2L7-F1
#
_entry.id   AF-A0A7V1Q2L7-F1
#
_cell.length_a   1.000
_cell.length_b   1.000
_cell.length_c   1.000
_cell.angle_alpha   90.00
_cell.angle_beta   90.00
_cell.angle_gamma   90.00
#
_symmetry.space_group_name_H-M   'P 1'
#
loop_
_entity.id
_entity.type
_entity.pdbx_description
1 polymer ?
#
loop_
_entity_poly.entity_id
_entity_poly.type
_entity_poly.pdbx_seq_one_letter_code
_entity_poly.pdbx_strand_id
1 'polypeptide(L)'
;MEEDVVEEDDLHAIISDIIRINKRIDKIWSNSRGWAPDKAADLLERSRLDWIVSLSMCLTDYVSEFTEETRDGRQILGYATLGALVEGTMKTFLSLYYTDYEKDSSAPRNKGGIKNPDMLKFEELRQFFDKRIFIGNELEWKDWIKKIQERRNAIHAFKDKSLGTQKKLHADIVMYHKFLKYIEMHFPPEPEREGNW
;
A
#
# COMPACT_ATOMS: atom_id res chain seq x y z
N MET A 1 10.22 7.12 -26.22
CA MET A 1 10.53 7.06 -24.78
C MET A 1 11.10 5.69 -24.54
N GLU A 2 12.40 5.59 -24.29
CA GLU A 2 13.00 4.35 -23.81
C GLU A 2 12.36 4.00 -22.47
N GLU A 3 11.76 2.83 -22.38
CA GLU A 3 11.26 2.32 -21.11
C GLU A 3 12.48 1.87 -20.30
N ASP A 4 12.87 2.65 -19.28
CA ASP A 4 13.96 2.31 -18.35
C ASP A 4 13.80 0.85 -17.88
N VAL A 5 14.80 0.04 -18.18
CA VAL A 5 14.90 -1.33 -17.68
C VAL A 5 15.46 -1.23 -16.26
N VAL A 6 14.70 -1.71 -15.29
CA VAL A 6 15.19 -1.86 -13.92
C VAL A 6 16.06 -3.12 -13.89
N GLU A 7 17.32 -2.99 -13.50
CA GLU A 7 18.20 -4.15 -13.36
C GLU A 7 17.74 -5.05 -12.20
N GLU A 8 18.00 -6.36 -12.31
CA GLU A 8 17.52 -7.34 -11.33
C GLU A 8 18.10 -7.08 -9.92
N ASP A 9 19.39 -6.75 -9.83
CA ASP A 9 20.07 -6.41 -8.59
C ASP A 9 19.47 -5.14 -7.94
N ASP A 10 19.10 -4.14 -8.76
CA ASP A 10 18.41 -2.94 -8.29
C ASP A 10 17.02 -3.28 -7.74
N LEU A 11 16.28 -4.17 -8.42
CA LEU A 11 14.95 -4.59 -7.98
C LEU A 11 15.00 -5.35 -6.65
N HIS A 12 16.00 -6.23 -6.46
CA HIS A 12 16.23 -6.92 -5.19
C HIS A 12 16.51 -5.94 -4.04
N ALA A 13 17.34 -4.93 -4.26
CA ALA A 13 17.63 -3.89 -3.28
C ALA A 13 16.37 -3.08 -2.93
N ILE A 14 15.56 -2.73 -3.94
CA ILE A 14 14.30 -2.02 -3.77
C ILE A 14 13.31 -2.83 -2.94
N ILE A 15 13.11 -4.12 -3.27
CA ILE A 15 12.23 -5.02 -2.52
C ILE A 15 12.71 -5.18 -1.07
N SER A 16 14.02 -5.33 -0.88
CA SER A 16 14.61 -5.42 0.47
C SER A 16 14.30 -4.17 1.30
N ASP A 17 14.35 -2.99 0.70
CA ASP A 17 14.02 -1.73 1.36
C ASP A 17 12.50 -1.60 1.65
N ILE A 18 11.63 -2.04 0.72
CA ILE A 18 10.19 -2.15 0.96
C ILE A 18 9.90 -3.03 2.18
N ILE A 19 10.52 -4.22 2.26
CA ILE A 19 10.34 -5.15 3.38
C ILE A 19 10.81 -4.50 4.68
N ARG A 20 11.97 -3.83 4.66
CA ARG A 20 12.53 -3.12 5.81
C ARG A 20 11.59 -2.03 6.33
N ILE A 21 11.04 -1.22 5.44
CA ILE A 21 10.09 -0.15 5.80
C ILE A 21 8.82 -0.77 6.42
N ASN A 22 8.23 -1.79 5.80
CA ASN A 22 7.02 -2.43 6.34
C ASN A 22 7.27 -3.10 7.70
N LYS A 23 8.43 -3.74 7.90
CA LYS A 23 8.82 -4.29 9.23
C LYS A 23 8.93 -3.20 10.29
N ARG A 24 9.47 -2.03 9.94
CA ARG A 24 9.56 -0.89 10.85
C ARG A 24 8.17 -0.36 11.19
N ILE A 25 7.31 -0.18 10.19
CA ILE A 25 5.91 0.25 10.37
C ILE A 25 5.18 -0.71 11.30
N ASP A 26 5.25 -2.01 11.04
CA ASP A 26 4.66 -3.05 11.88
C ASP A 26 5.19 -2.96 13.32
N LYS A 27 6.51 -2.95 13.51
CA LYS A 27 7.13 -2.88 14.84
C LYS A 27 6.67 -1.68 15.67
N ILE A 28 6.56 -0.51 15.05
CA ILE A 28 6.16 0.73 15.72
C ILE A 28 4.66 0.74 16.00
N TRP A 29 3.85 0.51 14.97
CA TRP A 29 2.43 0.84 15.00
C TRP A 29 1.53 -0.30 15.48
N SER A 30 1.97 -1.56 15.37
CA SER A 30 1.24 -2.69 15.98
C SER A 30 1.20 -2.63 17.51
N ASN A 31 2.12 -1.89 18.13
CA ASN A 31 2.21 -1.67 19.58
C ASN A 31 2.05 -0.17 19.91
N SER A 32 1.09 0.48 19.26
CA SER A 32 0.88 1.92 19.35
C SER A 32 0.12 2.38 20.62
N ARG A 33 -0.46 1.44 21.38
CA ARG A 33 -1.17 1.75 22.61
C ARG A 33 -0.25 2.34 23.68
N GLY A 34 -0.77 3.33 24.39
CA GLY A 34 -0.03 4.08 25.42
C GLY A 34 0.62 5.37 24.89
N TRP A 35 0.64 5.59 23.58
CA TRP A 35 1.19 6.83 23.00
C TRP A 35 0.42 7.36 21.78
N ALA A 36 -0.20 6.48 20.98
CA ALA A 36 -1.17 6.92 19.98
C ALA A 36 -2.56 7.12 20.63
N PRO A 37 -3.43 7.98 20.05
CA PRO A 37 -4.82 8.10 20.49
C PRO A 37 -5.53 6.74 20.50
N ASP A 38 -6.35 6.47 21.53
CA ASP A 38 -6.95 5.14 21.76
C ASP A 38 -7.64 4.55 20.53
N LYS A 39 -8.43 5.35 19.80
CA LYS A 39 -9.13 4.88 18.60
C LYS A 39 -8.18 4.48 17.47
N ALA A 40 -7.07 5.20 17.30
CA ALA A 40 -6.04 4.88 16.31
C ALA A 40 -5.29 3.62 16.73
N ALA A 41 -4.89 3.52 18.00
CA ALA A 41 -4.24 2.34 18.56
C ALA A 41 -5.12 1.08 18.40
N ASP A 42 -6.41 1.18 18.73
CA ASP A 42 -7.37 0.08 18.55
C ASP A 42 -7.42 -0.39 17.09
N LEU A 43 -7.44 0.54 16.12
CA LEU A 43 -7.44 0.18 14.69
C LEU A 43 -6.12 -0.48 14.25
N LEU A 44 -4.99 0.04 14.71
CA LEU A 44 -3.67 -0.46 14.32
C LEU A 44 -3.35 -1.82 14.94
N GLU A 45 -3.73 -2.06 16.20
CA GLU A 45 -3.59 -3.37 16.85
C GLU A 45 -4.41 -4.47 16.14
N ARG A 46 -5.59 -4.11 15.63
CA ARG A 46 -6.45 -5.02 14.86
C ARG A 46 -5.99 -5.14 13.40
N SER A 47 -5.19 -4.19 12.92
CA SER A 47 -4.66 -4.19 11.57
C SER A 47 -3.57 -5.26 11.45
N ARG A 48 -3.70 -6.16 10.46
CA ARG A 48 -2.72 -7.19 10.17
C ARG A 48 -1.49 -6.61 9.45
N LEU A 49 -0.77 -5.71 10.12
CA LEU A 49 0.47 -5.12 9.59
C LEU A 49 1.54 -6.22 9.37
N ASP A 50 1.52 -7.28 10.17
CA ASP A 50 2.27 -8.51 9.95
C ASP A 50 1.97 -9.17 8.60
N TRP A 51 0.72 -9.12 8.13
CA TRP A 51 0.37 -9.59 6.78
C TRP A 51 0.89 -8.66 5.68
N ILE A 52 0.93 -7.35 5.91
CA ILE A 52 1.57 -6.41 4.96
C ILE A 52 3.07 -6.72 4.85
N VAL A 53 3.74 -7.02 5.97
CA VAL A 53 5.13 -7.50 5.96
C VAL A 53 5.25 -8.79 5.16
N SER A 54 4.41 -9.79 5.42
CA SER A 54 4.45 -11.06 4.70
C SER A 54 4.19 -10.89 3.19
N LEU A 55 3.23 -10.05 2.79
CA LEU A 55 2.95 -9.74 1.39
C LEU A 55 4.12 -9.02 0.72
N SER A 56 4.84 -8.16 1.45
CA SER A 56 6.02 -7.48 0.90
C SER A 56 7.16 -8.45 0.61
N MET A 57 7.28 -9.53 1.40
CA MET A 57 8.25 -10.60 1.13
C MET A 57 7.89 -11.35 -0.16
N CYS A 58 6.61 -11.60 -0.43
CA CYS A 58 6.16 -12.25 -1.67
C CYS A 58 6.54 -11.47 -2.94
N LEU A 59 6.94 -10.20 -2.85
CA LEU A 59 7.45 -9.47 -4.02
C LEU A 59 8.71 -10.12 -4.61
N THR A 60 9.51 -10.84 -3.82
CA THR A 60 10.70 -11.56 -4.32
C THR A 60 10.34 -12.65 -5.33
N ASP A 61 9.13 -13.20 -5.24
CA ASP A 61 8.66 -14.27 -6.14
C ASP A 61 8.40 -13.78 -7.56
N TYR A 62 8.45 -12.46 -7.79
CA TYR A 62 8.18 -11.83 -9.08
C TYR A 62 9.44 -11.28 -9.75
N VAL A 63 10.62 -11.47 -9.16
CA VAL A 63 11.89 -10.98 -9.72
C VAL A 63 12.31 -11.85 -10.91
N SER A 64 12.44 -13.15 -10.71
CA SER A 64 12.84 -14.10 -11.76
C SER A 64 11.82 -14.18 -12.89
N GLU A 65 12.30 -14.40 -14.12
CA GLU A 65 11.46 -14.46 -15.31
C GLU A 65 10.31 -15.47 -15.18
N PHE A 66 9.11 -15.07 -15.64
CA PHE A 66 7.96 -15.96 -15.68
C PHE A 66 8.05 -16.95 -16.83
N THR A 67 7.79 -18.23 -16.56
CA THR A 67 7.60 -19.23 -17.61
C THR A 67 6.33 -18.94 -18.40
N GLU A 68 6.28 -19.35 -19.67
CA GLU A 68 5.12 -19.14 -20.54
C GLU A 68 3.84 -19.75 -19.94
N GLU A 69 3.93 -20.92 -19.31
CA GLU A 69 2.79 -21.65 -18.77
C GLU A 69 2.14 -20.95 -17.56
N THR A 70 2.92 -20.16 -16.82
CA THR A 70 2.45 -19.52 -15.58
C THR A 70 2.42 -18.00 -15.66
N ARG A 71 2.82 -17.41 -16.79
CA ARG A 71 2.97 -15.97 -17.00
C ARG A 71 1.75 -15.18 -16.53
N ASP A 72 0.57 -15.51 -17.04
CA ASP A 72 -0.66 -14.76 -16.73
C ASP A 72 -1.04 -14.88 -15.26
N GLY A 73 -0.95 -16.10 -14.71
CA GLY A 73 -1.22 -16.35 -13.28
C GLY A 73 -0.25 -15.59 -12.37
N ARG A 74 1.05 -15.63 -12.67
CA ARG A 74 2.09 -14.89 -11.95
C ARG A 74 1.88 -13.38 -12.05
N GLN A 75 1.49 -12.88 -13.22
CA GLN A 75 1.19 -11.47 -13.46
C GLN A 75 -0.02 -11.00 -12.63
N ILE A 76 -1.10 -11.79 -12.60
CA ILE A 76 -2.30 -11.53 -11.79
C ILE A 76 -1.96 -11.53 -10.29
N LEU A 77 -1.25 -12.54 -9.82
CA LEU A 77 -0.84 -12.65 -8.42
C LEU A 77 0.10 -11.51 -8.02
N GLY A 78 1.02 -11.12 -8.90
CA GLY A 78 1.90 -9.97 -8.69
C GLY A 78 1.12 -8.67 -8.45
N TYR A 79 0.13 -8.36 -9.29
CA TYR A 79 -0.72 -7.19 -9.06
C TYR A 79 -1.70 -7.35 -7.90
N ALA A 80 -2.12 -8.57 -7.57
CA ALA A 80 -2.91 -8.82 -6.37
C ALA A 80 -2.11 -8.48 -5.10
N THR A 81 -0.87 -8.96 -5.02
CA THR A 81 0.09 -8.66 -3.94
C THR A 81 0.37 -7.16 -3.88
N LEU A 82 0.74 -6.55 -5.00
CA LEU A 82 1.05 -5.12 -5.06
C LEU A 82 -0.16 -4.25 -4.70
N GLY A 83 -1.35 -4.60 -5.19
CA GLY A 83 -2.58 -3.90 -4.86
C GLY A 83 -2.96 -4.02 -3.38
N ALA A 84 -2.74 -5.16 -2.76
CA ALA A 84 -2.94 -5.33 -1.32
C ALA A 84 -1.96 -4.50 -0.49
N LEU A 85 -0.71 -4.38 -0.94
CA LEU A 85 0.30 -3.53 -0.31
C LEU A 85 -0.09 -2.04 -0.40
N VAL A 86 -0.46 -1.54 -1.58
CA VAL A 86 -0.93 -0.16 -1.76
C VAL A 86 -2.16 0.13 -0.90
N GLU A 87 -3.16 -0.77 -0.90
CA GLU A 87 -4.36 -0.63 -0.06
C GLU A 87 -3.99 -0.60 1.43
N GLY A 88 -3.09 -1.49 1.86
CA GLY A 88 -2.58 -1.56 3.22
C GLY A 88 -1.89 -0.26 3.64
N THR A 89 -0.97 0.26 2.83
CA THR A 89 -0.28 1.54 3.09
C THR A 89 -1.26 2.69 3.27
N MET A 90 -2.25 2.81 2.38
CA MET A 90 -3.26 3.87 2.47
C MET A 90 -4.15 3.73 3.71
N LYS A 91 -4.54 2.49 4.07
CA LYS A 91 -5.32 2.22 5.29
C LYS A 91 -4.52 2.53 6.55
N THR A 92 -3.26 2.14 6.60
CA THR A 92 -2.37 2.47 7.71
C THR A 92 -2.30 3.98 7.90
N PHE A 93 -2.05 4.75 6.83
CA PHE A 93 -2.01 6.21 6.90
C PHE A 93 -3.30 6.80 7.50
N LEU A 94 -4.49 6.38 7.03
CA LEU A 94 -5.75 6.88 7.59
C LEU A 94 -5.99 6.44 9.04
N SER A 95 -5.52 5.25 9.44
CA SER A 95 -5.59 4.81 10.83
C SER A 95 -4.72 5.66 11.75
N LEU A 96 -3.54 6.10 11.29
CA LEU A 96 -2.65 6.99 12.05
C LEU A 96 -3.28 8.37 12.27
N TYR A 97 -3.98 8.88 11.27
CA TYR A 97 -4.71 10.14 11.31
C TYR A 97 -6.21 9.96 11.61
N TYR A 98 -6.58 8.89 12.32
CA TYR A 98 -7.99 8.51 12.45
C TYR A 98 -8.86 9.62 13.06
N THR A 99 -8.34 10.37 14.04
CA THR A 99 -9.03 11.49 14.67
C THR A 99 -9.36 12.63 13.70
N ASP A 100 -8.51 12.87 12.71
CA ASP A 100 -8.74 13.88 11.68
C ASP A 100 -9.65 13.32 10.58
N TYR A 101 -9.39 12.08 10.18
CA TYR A 101 -10.22 11.34 9.23
C TYR A 101 -11.70 11.27 9.67
N GLU A 102 -11.97 10.96 10.95
CA GLU A 102 -13.35 10.88 11.47
C GLU A 102 -14.09 12.23 11.51
N LYS A 103 -13.37 13.35 11.42
CA LYS A 103 -13.96 14.70 11.36
C LYS A 103 -14.11 15.19 9.93
N ASP A 104 -13.52 14.50 8.96
CA ASP A 104 -13.52 14.91 7.57
C ASP A 104 -14.90 14.73 6.93
N SER A 105 -15.45 15.81 6.37
CA SER A 105 -16.73 15.79 5.63
C SER A 105 -16.70 14.90 4.39
N SER A 106 -15.51 14.59 3.87
CA SER A 106 -15.29 13.74 2.70
C SER A 106 -15.04 12.28 3.06
N ALA A 107 -14.94 11.92 4.35
CA ALA A 107 -14.76 10.54 4.77
C ALA A 107 -15.92 9.66 4.29
N PRO A 108 -15.67 8.48 3.69
CA PRO A 108 -16.71 7.57 3.24
C PRO A 108 -17.66 7.16 4.38
N ARG A 109 -18.97 7.16 4.09
CA ARG A 109 -20.03 6.86 5.07
C ARG A 109 -20.90 5.68 4.65
N ASN A 110 -21.52 5.02 5.62
CA ASN A 110 -22.59 4.05 5.45
C ASN A 110 -23.79 4.42 6.35
N LYS A 111 -24.82 3.57 6.40
CA LYS A 111 -26.02 3.81 7.24
C LYS A 111 -25.71 3.95 8.74
N GLY A 112 -24.55 3.46 9.20
CA GLY A 112 -24.10 3.52 10.59
C GLY A 112 -23.08 4.63 10.89
N GLY A 113 -22.77 5.52 9.94
CA GLY A 113 -21.83 6.62 10.14
C GLY A 113 -20.61 6.54 9.24
N ILE A 114 -19.48 7.06 9.72
CA ILE A 114 -18.19 7.02 9.00
C ILE A 114 -17.68 5.59 8.98
N LYS A 115 -17.18 5.15 7.82
CA LYS A 115 -16.53 3.85 7.70
C LYS A 115 -15.12 3.95 8.29
N ASN A 116 -14.76 2.99 9.13
CA ASN A 116 -13.38 2.87 9.60
C ASN A 116 -12.44 2.53 8.42
N PRO A 117 -11.15 2.91 8.51
CA PRO A 117 -10.17 2.64 7.45
C PRO A 117 -10.09 1.18 7.01
N ASP A 118 -10.18 0.24 7.94
CA ASP A 118 -10.17 -1.22 7.68
C ASP A 118 -11.33 -1.68 6.77
N MET A 119 -12.48 -1.02 6.85
CA MET A 119 -13.67 -1.30 6.06
C MET A 119 -13.68 -0.64 4.67
N LEU A 120 -12.76 0.29 4.40
CA LEU A 120 -12.73 0.99 3.12
C LEU A 120 -12.34 0.04 1.99
N LYS A 121 -13.09 0.11 0.89
CA LYS A 121 -12.71 -0.54 -0.37
C LYS A 121 -11.63 0.30 -1.06
N PHE A 122 -10.82 -0.34 -1.91
CA PHE A 122 -9.79 0.35 -2.71
C PHE A 122 -10.35 1.60 -3.42
N GLU A 123 -11.53 1.51 -4.05
CA GLU A 123 -12.12 2.67 -4.72
C GLU A 123 -12.41 3.84 -3.78
N GLU A 124 -12.84 3.57 -2.55
CA GLU A 124 -13.15 4.59 -1.56
C GLU A 124 -11.86 5.27 -1.05
N LEU A 125 -10.80 4.48 -0.85
CA LEU A 125 -9.47 4.99 -0.53
C LEU A 125 -8.95 5.90 -1.63
N ARG A 126 -9.03 5.47 -2.90
CA ARG A 126 -8.58 6.24 -4.06
C ARG A 126 -9.30 7.58 -4.14
N GLN A 127 -10.63 7.58 -4.01
CA GLN A 127 -11.44 8.79 -4.05
C GLN A 127 -11.14 9.73 -2.88
N PHE A 128 -10.95 9.20 -1.67
CA PHE A 128 -10.62 10.01 -0.51
C PHE A 128 -9.24 10.65 -0.64
N PHE A 129 -8.22 9.87 -1.02
CA PHE A 129 -6.86 10.37 -1.20
C PHE A 129 -6.76 11.41 -2.30
N ASP A 130 -7.40 11.19 -3.45
CA ASP A 130 -7.48 12.18 -4.54
C ASP A 130 -8.08 13.51 -4.07
N LYS A 131 -9.09 13.46 -3.20
CA LYS A 131 -9.77 14.67 -2.72
C LYS A 131 -9.04 15.38 -1.59
N ARG A 132 -8.38 14.64 -0.69
CA ARG A 132 -7.94 15.17 0.61
C ARG A 132 -6.44 15.05 0.89
N ILE A 133 -5.76 14.10 0.27
CA ILE A 133 -4.35 13.83 0.55
C ILE A 133 -3.49 14.35 -0.60
N PHE A 134 -3.83 14.00 -1.84
CA PHE A 134 -3.07 14.35 -3.04
C PHE A 134 -3.47 15.72 -3.62
N ILE A 135 -3.47 16.76 -2.78
CA ILE A 135 -3.88 18.11 -3.18
C ILE A 135 -2.71 18.79 -3.92
N GLY A 136 -2.84 19.03 -5.22
CA GLY A 136 -1.86 19.77 -6.03
C GLY A 136 -1.28 18.96 -7.19
N ASN A 137 0.03 19.06 -7.43
CA ASN A 137 0.73 18.45 -8.57
C ASN A 137 1.01 16.94 -8.42
N GLU A 138 0.24 16.23 -7.60
CA GLU A 138 0.42 14.80 -7.30
C GLU A 138 -0.37 13.88 -8.24
N LEU A 139 -0.60 14.34 -9.47
CA LEU A 139 -1.35 13.62 -10.50
C LEU A 139 -0.75 12.23 -10.81
N GLU A 140 0.56 12.08 -10.63
CA GLU A 140 1.25 10.80 -10.82
C GLU A 140 0.72 9.71 -9.89
N TRP A 141 0.47 10.01 -8.60
CA TRP A 141 -0.06 9.02 -7.66
C TRP A 141 -1.49 8.62 -7.99
N LYS A 142 -2.31 9.59 -8.40
CA LYS A 142 -3.71 9.35 -8.76
C LYS A 142 -3.83 8.35 -9.90
N ASP A 143 -3.11 8.59 -11.00
CA ASP A 143 -3.19 7.74 -12.19
C ASP A 143 -2.53 6.38 -11.96
N TRP A 144 -1.40 6.37 -11.23
CA TRP A 144 -0.71 5.14 -10.88
C TRP A 144 -1.57 4.24 -9.97
N ILE A 145 -2.19 4.78 -8.91
CA ILE A 145 -3.04 3.99 -8.01
C ILE A 145 -4.27 3.44 -8.75
N LYS A 146 -4.89 4.24 -9.64
CA LYS A 146 -5.99 3.78 -10.49
C LYS A 146 -5.56 2.59 -11.35
N LYS A 147 -4.37 2.66 -11.97
CA LYS A 147 -3.80 1.55 -12.74
C LYS A 147 -3.60 0.30 -11.88
N ILE A 148 -3.03 0.43 -10.67
CA ILE A 148 -2.85 -0.70 -9.75
C ILE A 148 -4.19 -1.35 -9.39
N GLN A 149 -5.20 -0.55 -9.08
CA GLN A 149 -6.56 -1.05 -8.79
C GLN A 149 -7.15 -1.82 -9.98
N GLU A 150 -7.04 -1.28 -11.20
CA GLU A 150 -7.55 -1.92 -12.41
C GLU A 150 -6.89 -3.27 -12.70
N ARG A 151 -5.57 -3.36 -12.49
CA ARG A 151 -4.75 -4.57 -12.67
C ARG A 151 -4.97 -5.60 -11.58
N ARG A 152 -5.06 -5.19 -10.30
CA ARG A 152 -5.49 -6.07 -9.20
C ARG A 152 -6.82 -6.74 -9.51
N ASN A 153 -7.76 -5.97 -10.07
CA ASN A 153 -9.10 -6.47 -10.43
C ASN A 153 -9.09 -7.46 -11.61
N ALA A 154 -7.94 -7.74 -12.26
CA ALA A 154 -7.82 -8.80 -13.26
C ALA A 154 -7.84 -10.21 -12.65
N ILE A 155 -7.72 -10.34 -11.32
CA ILE A 155 -7.98 -11.60 -10.61
C ILE A 155 -9.39 -12.15 -10.87
N HIS A 156 -10.32 -11.30 -11.29
CA HIS A 156 -11.63 -11.70 -11.79
C HIS A 156 -11.56 -12.08 -13.27
N ALA A 157 -11.10 -13.31 -13.55
CA ALA A 157 -10.78 -13.84 -14.88
C ALA A 157 -11.91 -13.82 -15.94
N PHE A 158 -13.15 -13.50 -15.55
CA PHE A 158 -14.29 -13.36 -16.47
C PHE A 158 -14.33 -12.03 -17.23
N LYS A 159 -13.30 -11.18 -17.08
CA LYS A 159 -13.15 -9.92 -17.83
C LYS A 159 -11.83 -9.95 -18.57
N ASP A 160 -11.89 -9.93 -19.89
CA ASP A 160 -10.70 -9.80 -20.74
C ASP A 160 -10.05 -8.43 -20.50
N LYS A 161 -8.90 -8.44 -19.82
CA LYS A 161 -8.13 -7.26 -19.46
C LYS A 161 -6.67 -7.53 -19.76
N SER A 162 -6.00 -6.55 -20.39
CA SER A 162 -4.55 -6.64 -20.59
C SER A 162 -3.83 -6.74 -19.24
N LEU A 163 -3.10 -7.84 -19.04
CA LEU A 163 -2.32 -8.11 -17.83
C LEU A 163 -0.98 -7.34 -17.80
N GLY A 164 -0.58 -6.77 -18.94
CA GLY A 164 0.72 -6.11 -19.09
C GLY A 164 1.86 -7.11 -19.20
N THR A 165 3.07 -6.66 -18.86
CA THR A 165 4.31 -7.47 -18.91
C THR A 165 4.95 -7.52 -17.54
N GLN A 166 5.83 -8.50 -17.32
CA GLN A 166 6.60 -8.59 -16.08
C GLN A 166 7.45 -7.32 -15.85
N LYS A 167 8.06 -6.78 -16.91
CA LYS A 167 8.76 -5.48 -16.86
C LYS A 167 7.89 -4.35 -16.31
N LYS A 168 6.62 -4.30 -16.71
CA LYS A 168 5.66 -3.30 -16.18
C LYS A 168 5.32 -3.53 -14.71
N LEU A 169 5.31 -4.79 -14.25
CA LEU A 169 5.16 -5.10 -12.83
C LEU A 169 6.40 -4.68 -12.03
N HIS A 170 7.60 -4.93 -12.53
CA HIS A 170 8.85 -4.46 -11.92
C HIS A 170 8.86 -2.94 -11.77
N ALA A 171 8.53 -2.20 -12.83
CA ALA A 171 8.40 -0.75 -12.78
C ALA A 171 7.35 -0.29 -11.74
N ASP A 172 6.25 -1.03 -11.60
CA ASP A 172 5.22 -0.74 -10.60
C ASP A 172 5.64 -1.07 -9.16
N ILE A 173 6.51 -2.05 -8.95
CA ILE A 173 7.16 -2.31 -7.65
C ILE A 173 8.07 -1.14 -7.28
N VAL A 174 8.85 -0.62 -8.23
CA VAL A 174 9.68 0.58 -8.03
C VAL A 174 8.81 1.80 -7.70
N MET A 175 7.69 1.99 -8.40
CA MET A 175 6.75 3.07 -8.09
C MET A 175 6.11 2.92 -6.71
N TYR A 176 5.78 1.68 -6.30
CA TYR A 176 5.28 1.43 -4.95
C TYR A 176 6.33 1.75 -3.88
N HIS A 177 7.61 1.47 -4.11
CA HIS A 177 8.67 1.87 -3.20
C HIS A 177 8.70 3.39 -2.97
N LYS A 178 8.61 4.17 -4.06
CA LYS A 178 8.53 5.64 -3.98
C LYS A 178 7.27 6.08 -3.25
N PHE A 179 6.13 5.48 -3.56
CA PHE A 179 4.85 5.78 -2.90
C PHE A 179 4.90 5.48 -1.39
N LEU A 180 5.43 4.31 -1.00
CA LEU A 180 5.58 3.89 0.39
C LEU A 180 6.45 4.88 1.17
N LYS A 181 7.59 5.30 0.61
CA LYS A 181 8.45 6.32 1.20
C LYS A 181 7.76 7.68 1.33
N TYR A 182 7.04 8.09 0.28
CA TYR A 182 6.27 9.33 0.29
C TYR A 182 5.23 9.32 1.42
N ILE A 183 4.44 8.25 1.55
CA ILE A 183 3.43 8.13 2.60
C ILE A 183 4.07 8.07 3.99
N GLU A 184 5.14 7.28 4.15
CA GLU A 184 5.81 7.10 5.44
C GLU A 184 6.48 8.38 5.95
N MET A 185 6.98 9.24 5.05
CA MET A 185 7.50 10.56 5.41
C MET A 185 6.44 11.47 6.07
N HIS A 186 5.16 11.20 5.82
CA HIS A 186 4.03 11.91 6.40
C HIS A 186 3.41 11.16 7.58
N PHE A 187 4.07 10.14 8.15
CA PHE A 187 3.59 9.53 9.37
C PHE A 187 3.84 10.44 10.58
N PRO A 188 3.05 10.31 11.66
CA PRO A 188 3.35 11.00 12.90
C PRO A 188 4.73 10.54 13.42
N PRO A 189 5.47 11.40 14.14
CA PRO A 189 6.72 10.98 14.76
C PRO A 189 6.47 9.84 15.76
N GLU A 190 7.40 8.88 15.83
CA GLU A 190 7.42 7.92 16.94
C GLU A 190 7.65 8.70 18.24
N PRO A 191 6.96 8.38 19.34
CA PRO A 191 7.25 8.98 20.63
C PRO A 191 8.71 8.68 20.99
N GLU A 192 9.38 9.67 21.57
CA GLU A 192 10.64 9.41 22.26
C GLU A 192 10.33 8.40 23.37
N ARG A 193 10.75 7.15 23.18
CA ARG A 193 10.69 6.16 24.26
C ARG A 193 11.69 6.62 25.30
N GLU A 194 11.23 7.29 26.36
CA GLU A 194 12.06 7.47 27.55
C GLU A 194 12.54 6.09 27.98
N GLY A 195 13.84 5.87 27.80
CA GLY A 195 14.47 4.59 28.02
C GLY A 195 14.46 4.25 29.50
N ASN A 196 13.47 3.49 29.93
CA ASN A 196 13.57 2.73 31.17
C ASN A 196 14.11 1.34 30.82
N TRP A 197 15.44 1.24 30.85
CA TRP A 197 16.18 -0.01 31.01
C TRP A 197 15.98 -0.57 32.41
#